data_AF-A0AAW3H632-F1
#
_entry.id   AF-A0AAW3H632-F1
#
_cell.length_a   1.000
_cell.length_b   1.000
_cell.length_c   1.000
_cell.angle_alpha   90.00
_cell.angle_beta   90.00
_cell.angle_gamma   90.00
#
_symmetry.space_group_name_H-M   'P 1'
#
loop_
_entity.id
_entity.type
_entity.pdbx_description
1 polymer ?
#
loop_
_entity_poly.entity_id
_entity_poly.type
_entity_poly.pdbx_seq_one_letter_code
_entity_poly.pdbx_strand_id
1 'polypeptide(L)'
;MAYNEEHGIVPQTIKKEIRDLISVTKAALPDKEETVEIESLNKQERKDMIKKLEGQMQEAAGLLDFELAAQIRDMILEIKAMD
;
A
#
# COMPACT_ATOMS: atom_id res chain seq x y z
N MET A 1 -10.17 26.03 21.02
CA MET A 1 -10.00 27.09 20.01
C MET A 1 -9.42 28.37 20.61
N ALA A 2 -9.69 28.68 21.89
CA ALA A 2 -9.20 29.88 22.59
C ALA A 2 -7.70 30.20 22.39
N TYR A 3 -6.80 29.22 22.47
CA TYR A 3 -5.36 29.46 22.27
C TYR A 3 -5.04 29.98 20.86
N ASN A 4 -5.67 29.41 19.84
CA ASN A 4 -5.42 29.82 18.46
C ASN A 4 -5.95 31.24 18.18
N GLU A 5 -7.08 31.60 18.77
CA GLU A 5 -7.66 32.96 18.65
C GLU A 5 -6.85 33.99 19.44
N GLU A 6 -6.43 33.66 20.66
CA GLU A 6 -5.60 34.53 21.52
C GLU A 6 -4.22 34.81 20.89
N HIS A 7 -3.69 33.86 20.11
CA HIS A 7 -2.37 33.96 19.49
C HIS A 7 -2.42 34.24 17.98
N GLY A 8 -3.61 34.49 17.41
CA GLY A 8 -3.79 34.76 15.97
C GLY A 8 -3.34 33.61 15.05
N ILE A 9 -3.33 32.37 15.55
CA ILE A 9 -2.88 31.19 14.81
C ILE A 9 -4.03 30.72 13.90
N VAL A 10 -3.86 30.92 12.59
CA VAL A 10 -4.77 30.38 11.58
C VAL A 10 -4.44 28.91 11.35
N PRO A 11 -5.38 27.97 11.59
CA PRO A 11 -5.16 26.56 11.29
C PRO A 11 -4.91 26.36 9.79
N GLN A 12 -3.77 25.77 9.43
CA GLN A 12 -3.42 25.42 8.06
C GLN A 12 -3.22 23.91 7.93
N THR A 13 -3.61 23.35 6.79
CA THR A 13 -3.38 21.93 6.48
C THR A 13 -1.89 21.68 6.30
N ILE A 14 -1.36 20.68 7.02
CA ILE A 14 0.04 20.26 6.89
C ILE A 14 0.25 19.67 5.48
N LYS A 15 0.97 20.39 4.62
CA LYS A 15 1.45 19.88 3.34
C LYS A 15 2.86 19.35 3.53
N LYS A 16 3.00 18.02 3.65
CA LYS A 16 4.31 17.37 3.65
C LYS A 16 4.75 17.18 2.20
N GLU A 17 5.93 17.69 1.85
CA GLU A 17 6.57 17.30 0.59
C GLU A 17 6.91 15.82 0.67
N ILE A 18 6.56 15.09 -0.39
CA ILE A 18 6.98 13.71 -0.59
C ILE A 18 8.49 13.79 -0.80
N ARG A 19 9.28 13.35 0.18
CA ARG A 19 10.72 13.21 -0.01
C ARG A 19 10.93 12.14 -1.07
N ASP A 20 11.63 12.49 -2.14
CA ASP A 20 12.11 11.52 -3.11
C ASP A 20 12.91 10.45 -2.36
N LEU A 21 12.44 9.21 -2.48
CA LEU A 21 13.10 8.04 -1.93
C LEU A 21 14.55 8.07 -2.42
N ILE A 22 15.51 8.05 -1.49
CA ILE A 22 16.93 7.97 -1.82
C ILE A 22 17.11 6.67 -2.61
N SER A 23 17.23 6.81 -3.93
CA SER A 23 17.37 5.71 -4.87
C SER A 23 18.75 5.10 -4.68
N VAL A 24 18.82 4.05 -3.86
CA VAL A 24 19.99 3.18 -3.82
C VAL A 24 19.95 2.34 -5.08
N THR A 25 20.62 2.82 -6.13
CA THR A 25 20.78 2.10 -7.38
C THR A 25 21.52 0.78 -7.16
N LYS A 26 20.85 -0.32 -7.54
CA LYS A 26 21.35 -1.38 -8.45
C LYS A 26 22.16 -2.53 -7.84
N ALA A 27 21.55 -3.72 -7.78
CA ALA A 27 22.17 -4.98 -8.18
C ALA A 27 21.11 -6.09 -8.43
N ALA A 28 20.83 -6.33 -9.71
CA ALA A 28 20.43 -7.58 -10.38
C ALA A 28 19.68 -8.68 -9.58
N LEU A 29 18.42 -8.93 -9.95
CA LEU A 29 17.86 -10.29 -10.04
C LEU A 29 17.04 -10.41 -11.36
N PRO A 30 17.14 -11.55 -12.07
CA PRO A 30 16.56 -11.74 -13.39
C PRO A 30 15.04 -11.89 -13.34
N ASP A 31 14.37 -11.32 -14.36
CA ASP A 31 12.99 -11.61 -14.74
C ASP A 31 12.70 -13.12 -14.70
N LYS A 32 12.02 -13.59 -13.65
CA LYS A 32 11.32 -14.87 -13.59
C LYS A 32 10.64 -15.02 -12.23
N GLU A 33 9.50 -14.39 -12.05
CA GLU A 33 8.50 -14.92 -11.12
C GLU A 33 7.15 -14.94 -11.83
N GLU A 34 6.48 -16.07 -11.66
CA GLU A 34 5.34 -16.54 -12.41
C GLU A 34 4.33 -15.42 -12.66
N THR A 35 4.07 -15.14 -13.95
CA THR A 35 2.76 -14.65 -14.37
C THR A 35 1.76 -15.75 -14.06
N VAL A 36 1.41 -15.89 -12.78
CA VAL A 36 0.22 -16.60 -12.34
C VAL A 36 -0.88 -15.97 -13.19
N GLU A 37 -1.54 -16.78 -14.02
CA GLU A 37 -2.55 -16.36 -14.98
C GLU A 37 -3.78 -15.81 -14.25
N ILE A 38 -3.65 -14.66 -13.60
CA ILE A 38 -4.72 -13.93 -12.89
C ILE A 38 -5.79 -13.45 -13.89
N GLU A 39 -5.44 -13.39 -15.18
CA GLU A 39 -6.36 -13.15 -16.29
C GLU A 39 -7.42 -14.26 -16.43
N SER A 40 -7.12 -15.50 -16.01
CA SER A 40 -8.04 -16.64 -16.10
C SER A 40 -9.03 -16.74 -14.94
N LEU A 41 -8.78 -16.03 -13.84
CA LEU A 41 -9.64 -16.04 -12.66
C LEU A 41 -10.91 -15.22 -12.93
N ASN A 42 -12.06 -15.78 -12.55
CA ASN A 42 -13.31 -15.05 -12.64
C ASN A 42 -13.29 -13.81 -11.73
N LYS A 43 -14.02 -12.74 -12.08
CA LYS A 43 -14.17 -11.53 -11.24
C LYS A 43 -14.54 -11.83 -9.80
N GLN A 44 -15.25 -12.94 -9.58
CA GLN A 44 -15.62 -13.45 -8.25
C GLN A 44 -14.38 -13.92 -7.47
N GLU A 45 -13.53 -14.74 -8.09
CA GLU A 45 -12.33 -15.32 -7.47
C GLU A 45 -11.29 -14.25 -7.15
N ARG A 46 -11.14 -13.23 -8.01
CA ARG A 46 -10.30 -12.06 -7.72
C ARG A 46 -10.77 -11.29 -6.49
N LYS A 47 -12.08 -11.10 -6.33
CA LYS A 47 -12.65 -10.44 -5.13
C LYS A 47 -12.42 -11.25 -3.86
N ASP A 48 -12.55 -12.57 -3.94
CA ASP A 48 -12.30 -13.46 -2.80
C ASP A 48 -10.81 -13.46 -2.41
N MET A 49 -9.91 -13.45 -3.41
CA MET A 49 -8.46 -13.31 -3.21
C MET A 49 -8.11 -11.97 -2.55
N ILE A 50 -8.68 -10.86 -3.03
CA ILE A 50 -8.49 -9.53 -2.42
C ILE A 50 -8.94 -9.53 -0.97
N LYS A 51 -10.11 -10.09 -0.65
CA LYS A 51 -10.59 -10.18 0.74
C LYS A 51 -9.64 -10.95 1.64
N LYS A 52 -9.07 -12.05 1.14
CA LYS A 52 -8.11 -12.85 1.89
C LYS A 52 -6.83 -12.06 2.16
N LEU A 53 -6.30 -11.40 1.14
CA LEU A 53 -5.11 -10.54 1.26
C LEU A 53 -5.36 -9.35 2.20
N GLU A 54 -6.54 -8.72 2.15
CA GLU A 54 -6.91 -7.64 3.08
C GLU A 54 -6.91 -8.11 4.54
N GLY A 55 -7.38 -9.33 4.81
CA GLY A 55 -7.29 -9.96 6.14
C GLY A 55 -5.85 -10.18 6.60
N GLN A 56 -5.00 -10.72 5.71
CA GLN A 56 -3.58 -10.94 6.01
C GLN A 56 -2.82 -9.62 6.23
N MET A 57 -3.17 -8.57 5.49
CA MET A 57 -2.62 -7.23 5.68
C MET A 57 -2.99 -6.66 7.06
N GLN A 58 -4.24 -6.85 7.50
CA GLN A 58 -4.69 -6.41 8.84
C GLN A 58 -3.98 -7.19 9.96
N GLU A 59 -3.78 -8.50 9.77
CA GLU A 59 -3.02 -9.32 10.71
C GLU A 59 -1.55 -8.86 10.82
N ALA A 60 -0.88 -8.67 9.67
CA ALA A 60 0.49 -8.14 9.62
C ALA A 60 0.60 -6.76 10.28
N ALA A 61 -0.36 -5.88 10.02
CA ALA A 61 -0.43 -4.56 10.68
C ALA A 61 -0.64 -4.68 12.20
N GLY A 62 -1.45 -5.64 12.66
CA GLY A 62 -1.65 -5.94 14.07
C GLY A 62 -0.39 -6.49 14.75
N LEU A 63 0.45 -7.21 14.01
CA LEU A 63 1.76 -7.70 14.45
C LEU A 63 2.88 -6.66 14.32
N LEU A 64 2.57 -5.43 13.89
CA LEU A 64 3.52 -4.34 13.61
C LEU A 64 4.51 -4.64 12.48
N ASP A 65 4.21 -5.62 11.63
CA ASP A 65 4.98 -5.93 10.43
C ASP A 65 4.50 -5.09 9.24
N PHE A 66 5.01 -3.86 9.18
CA PHE A 66 4.62 -2.90 8.15
C PHE A 66 5.24 -3.19 6.78
N GLU A 67 6.35 -3.91 6.72
CA GLU A 67 6.95 -4.32 5.44
C GLU A 67 6.07 -5.35 4.75
N LEU A 68 5.64 -6.38 5.48
CA LEU A 68 4.71 -7.38 4.96
C LEU A 68 3.37 -6.74 4.60
N ALA A 69 2.82 -5.85 5.44
CA ALA A 69 1.59 -5.14 5.12
C ALA A 69 1.70 -4.28 3.84
N ALA A 70 2.86 -3.65 3.62
CA ALA A 70 3.11 -2.88 2.40
C ALA A 70 3.19 -3.77 1.15
N GLN A 71 3.86 -4.92 1.23
CA GLN A 71 3.90 -5.90 0.14
C GLN A 71 2.51 -6.41 -0.24
N ILE A 72 1.70 -6.76 0.77
CA ILE A 72 0.34 -7.24 0.55
C ILE A 72 -0.54 -6.15 -0.07
N ARG A 73 -0.39 -4.89 0.36
CA ARG A 73 -1.08 -3.74 -0.24
C ARG A 73 -0.76 -3.60 -1.73
N ASP A 74 0.51 -3.71 -2.10
CA ASP A 74 0.94 -3.55 -3.48
C ASP A 74 0.40 -4.70 -4.36
N MET A 75 0.38 -5.93 -3.84
CA MET A 75 -0.26 -7.08 -4.50
C MET A 75 -1.77 -6.90 -4.69
N ILE A 76 -2.49 -6.34 -3.70
CA ILE A 76 -3.92 -6.02 -3.83
C ILE A 76 -4.15 -4.97 -4.94
N LEU A 77 -3.27 -3.98 -5.06
CA LEU A 77 -3.37 -2.94 -6.09
C LEU A 77 -3.14 -3.51 -7.48
N GLU A 78 -2.19 -4.43 -7.64
CA GLU A 78 -1.94 -5.13 -8.90
C GLU A 78 -3.16 -5.94 -9.35
N ILE A 79 -3.75 -6.73 -8.45
CA ILE A 79 -4.96 -7.51 -8.74
C ILE A 79 -6.15 -6.59 -9.10
N LYS A 80 -6.29 -5.44 -8.43
CA LYS A 80 -7.33 -4.44 -8.73
C LYS A 80 -7.11 -3.72 -10.06
N ALA A 81 -5.86 -3.53 -10.49
CA ALA A 81 -5.53 -2.91 -11.77
C ALA A 81 -5.82 -3.82 -12.97
N MET A 82 -5.91 -5.13 -12.73
CA MET A 82 -6.26 -6.14 -13.74
C MET A 82 -7.79 -6.33 -13.94
N ASP A 83 -8.66 -5.68 -13.14
CA ASP A 83 -10.13 -5.82 -13.19
C ASP A 83 -10.84 -4.66 -13.93
#